data_AF-A0AAW0KVF9-F1
#
_entry.id   AF-A0AAW0KVF9-F1
#
_cell.length_a   1.000
_cell.length_b   1.000
_cell.length_c   1.000
_cell.angle_alpha   90.00
_cell.angle_beta   90.00
_cell.angle_gamma   90.00
#
_symmetry.space_group_name_H-M   'P 1'
#
loop_
_entity.id
_entity.type
_entity.pdbx_description
1 polymer ?
#
loop_
_entity_poly.entity_id
_entity_poly.type
_entity_poly.pdbx_seq_one_letter_code
_entity_poly.pdbx_strand_id
1 'polypeptide(L)'
;MIGNPNGGEVFENAFNKACQSEGKNIVLIPQGTHMLRPIVLKGPCKGQVEFQIIGTLQAPMDKASTINVDHWITFQYIDQLILGGGGKLDGQGPSAWDDNTCCKDPNCKSLPIVSSSFNSYLQHLA
;
A
#
# COMPACT_ATOMS: atom_id res chain seq x y z
N MET A 1 7.62 2.04 15.97
CA MET A 1 8.16 3.34 15.52
C MET A 1 6.98 4.29 15.40
N ILE A 2 6.99 5.39 16.16
CA ILE A 2 5.91 6.38 16.19
C ILE A 2 6.46 7.63 15.47
N GLY A 3 5.81 8.03 14.36
CA GLY A 3 5.99 9.36 13.76
C GLY A 3 7.32 9.66 13.06
N ASN A 4 7.73 8.86 12.05
CA ASN A 4 8.78 9.28 11.12
C ASN A 4 8.15 9.80 9.80
N PRO A 5 8.36 11.07 9.40
CA PRO A 5 7.89 11.61 8.11
C PRO A 5 8.40 10.83 6.88
N ASN A 6 9.42 9.98 7.04
CA ASN A 6 10.00 9.13 5.99
C ASN A 6 9.43 7.70 5.99
N GLY A 7 8.29 7.45 6.63
CA GLY A 7 7.70 6.11 6.76
C GLY A 7 7.55 5.38 5.41
N GLY A 8 7.08 6.07 4.37
CA GLY A 8 6.96 5.51 3.01
C GLY A 8 8.29 5.07 2.40
N GLU A 9 9.37 5.83 2.62
CA GLU A 9 10.71 5.56 2.08
C GLU A 9 11.27 4.22 2.58
N VAL A 10 10.97 3.84 3.83
CA VAL A 10 11.41 2.57 4.42
C VAL A 10 10.72 1.38 3.75
N PHE A 11 9.41 1.48 3.51
CA PHE A 11 8.65 0.42 2.83
C PHE A 11 9.04 0.30 1.37
N GLU A 12 9.21 1.43 0.68
CA GLU A 12 9.63 1.46 -0.72
C GLU A 12 11.03 0.85 -0.89
N ASN A 13 11.98 1.22 -0.03
CA ASN A 13 13.34 0.69 -0.09
C ASN A 13 13.39 -0.82 0.21
N ALA A 14 12.65 -1.28 1.23
CA ALA A 14 12.56 -2.71 1.55
C ALA A 14 11.96 -3.50 0.37
N PHE A 15 10.89 -2.98 -0.23
CA PHE A 15 10.27 -3.58 -1.41
C PHE A 15 11.21 -3.57 -2.61
N ASN A 16 11.86 -2.45 -2.92
CA ASN A 16 12.76 -2.33 -4.07
C ASN A 16 13.95 -3.29 -3.95
N LYS A 17 14.51 -3.46 -2.75
CA LYS A 17 15.56 -4.46 -2.50
C LYS A 17 15.09 -5.88 -2.77
N ALA A 18 13.92 -6.26 -2.25
CA ALA A 18 13.34 -7.58 -2.51
C ALA A 18 13.02 -7.78 -4.01
N CYS A 19 12.43 -6.78 -4.65
CA CYS A 19 12.03 -6.81 -6.06
C CYS A 19 13.23 -6.93 -7.01
N GLN A 20 14.36 -6.31 -6.68
CA GLN A 20 15.59 -6.36 -7.47
C GLN A 20 16.51 -7.56 -7.15
N SER A 21 16.06 -8.43 -6.23
CA SER A 21 16.75 -9.67 -5.87
C SER A 21 16.16 -10.86 -6.64
N GLU A 22 17.01 -11.81 -6.99
CA GLU A 22 16.57 -13.06 -7.64
C GLU A 22 15.92 -14.01 -6.63
N GLY A 23 15.22 -15.04 -7.13
CA GLY A 23 14.61 -16.06 -6.27
C GLY A 23 13.32 -15.61 -5.57
N LYS A 24 13.07 -16.13 -4.37
CA LYS A 24 11.89 -15.82 -3.55
C LYS A 24 12.28 -14.88 -2.41
N ASN A 25 11.67 -13.71 -2.36
CA ASN A 25 12.00 -12.65 -1.40
C ASN A 25 10.78 -12.26 -0.57
N ILE A 26 10.98 -12.01 0.72
CA ILE A 26 9.90 -11.65 1.65
C ILE A 26 10.11 -10.21 2.15
N VAL A 27 9.08 -9.39 2.02
CA VAL A 27 8.95 -8.09 2.68
C VAL A 27 8.00 -8.27 3.86
N LEU A 28 8.53 -8.21 5.08
CA LEU A 28 7.78 -8.46 6.30
C LEU A 28 7.38 -7.15 7.00
N ILE A 29 6.08 -6.99 7.26
CA ILE A 29 5.54 -5.98 8.16
C ILE A 29 5.29 -6.66 9.51
N PRO A 30 6.15 -6.42 10.52
CA PRO A 30 6.07 -7.13 11.78
C PRO A 30 4.83 -6.69 12.58
N GLN A 31 4.53 -7.44 13.64
CA GLN A 31 3.49 -7.09 14.61
C GLN A 31 3.64 -5.65 15.13
N GLY A 32 2.50 -5.01 15.41
CA GLY A 32 2.41 -3.60 15.80
C GLY A 32 1.75 -2.75 14.72
N THR A 33 1.55 -1.47 15.02
CA THR A 33 0.96 -0.51 14.07
C THR A 33 2.06 0.31 13.41
N HIS A 34 2.06 0.33 12.08
CA HIS A 34 3.00 1.07 11.27
C HIS A 34 2.24 2.00 10.34
N MET A 35 2.53 3.30 10.43
CA MET A 35 1.91 4.28 9.56
C MET A 35 2.48 4.16 8.15
N LEU A 36 1.62 4.12 7.15
CA LEU A 36 1.99 4.06 5.75
C LEU A 36 1.28 5.17 4.98
N ARG A 37 2.07 6.10 4.43
CA ARG A 37 1.58 7.10 3.48
C ARG A 37 1.30 6.45 2.12
N PRO A 38 0.53 7.12 1.24
CA PRO A 38 0.31 6.63 -0.11
C PRO A 38 1.60 6.17 -0.80
N ILE A 39 1.59 4.96 -1.37
CA ILE A 39 2.78 4.36 -1.97
C ILE A 39 2.44 3.58 -3.24
N VAL A 40 3.36 3.65 -4.21
CA VAL A 40 3.36 2.81 -5.42
C VAL A 40 4.57 1.88 -5.38
N LEU A 41 4.32 0.59 -5.25
CA LEU A 41 5.30 -0.49 -5.30
C LEU A 41 5.33 -1.07 -6.71
N LYS A 42 6.40 -0.77 -7.44
CA LYS A 42 6.46 -0.96 -8.89
C LYS A 42 7.51 -1.99 -9.30
N GLY A 43 7.14 -2.89 -10.20
CA GLY A 43 8.06 -3.79 -10.89
C GLY A 43 8.62 -3.23 -12.21
N PRO A 44 9.16 -4.09 -13.09
CA PRO A 44 9.23 -5.54 -12.96
C PRO A 44 10.21 -5.99 -11.87
N CYS A 45 9.88 -7.09 -11.20
CA CYS A 45 10.76 -7.74 -10.21
C CYS A 45 11.53 -8.89 -10.86
N LYS A 46 12.78 -9.11 -10.42
CA LYS A 46 13.65 -10.20 -10.91
C LYS A 46 13.27 -11.57 -10.36
N GLY A 47 12.46 -11.60 -9.31
CA GLY A 47 12.02 -12.82 -8.63
C GLY A 47 10.63 -12.64 -8.02
N GLN A 48 10.17 -13.69 -7.34
CA GLN A 48 8.92 -13.66 -6.57
C GLN A 48 9.09 -12.74 -5.36
N VAL A 49 8.10 -11.88 -5.12
CA VAL A 49 8.04 -11.03 -3.93
C VAL A 49 6.81 -11.41 -3.12
N GLU A 50 7.01 -11.72 -1.85
CA GLU A 50 5.94 -11.95 -0.89
C GLU A 50 5.89 -10.78 0.10
N PHE A 51 4.76 -10.08 0.12
CA PHE A 51 4.51 -8.98 1.03
C PHE A 51 3.65 -9.49 2.20
N GLN A 52 4.32 -9.86 3.30
CA GLN A 52 3.68 -10.41 4.49
C GLN A 52 3.35 -9.32 5.50
N ILE A 53 2.06 -9.11 5.75
CA ILE A 53 1.56 -8.17 6.75
C ILE A 53 1.13 -8.97 7.98
N ILE A 54 1.94 -8.97 9.03
CA ILE A 54 1.58 -9.56 10.34
C ILE A 54 0.96 -8.49 11.26
N GLY A 55 1.46 -7.26 11.17
CA GLY A 55 0.96 -6.12 11.95
C GLY A 55 -0.23 -5.41 11.32
N THR A 56 -0.38 -4.13 11.67
CA THR A 56 -1.33 -3.21 11.05
C THR A 56 -0.58 -2.15 10.27
N LEU A 57 -0.85 -2.04 8.96
CA LEU A 57 -0.53 -0.83 8.22
C LEU A 57 -1.69 0.14 8.40
N GLN A 58 -1.39 1.37 8.80
CA GLN A 58 -2.40 2.39 9.09
C GLN A 58 -2.21 3.61 8.20
N ALA A 59 -3.27 4.02 7.52
CA ALA A 59 -3.25 5.23 6.71
C ALA A 59 -3.15 6.48 7.61
N PRO A 60 -2.50 7.55 7.13
CA PRO A 60 -2.58 8.84 7.79
C PRO A 60 -4.03 9.36 7.83
N MET A 61 -4.38 10.05 8.92
CA MET A 61 -5.63 10.84 8.99
C MET A 61 -5.44 12.26 8.45
N ASP A 62 -4.20 12.72 8.25
CA ASP A 62 -3.95 14.08 7.78
C ASP A 62 -4.25 14.19 6.28
N LYS A 63 -5.29 14.96 5.94
CA LYS A 63 -5.74 15.17 4.56
C LYS A 63 -4.62 15.67 3.66
N ALA A 64 -3.69 16.47 4.20
CA ALA A 64 -2.55 17.02 3.46
C ALA A 64 -1.65 15.92 2.84
N SER A 65 -1.50 14.77 3.50
CA SER A 65 -0.67 13.67 3.00
C SER A 65 -1.37 12.79 1.96
N THR A 66 -2.66 13.03 1.70
CA THR A 66 -3.49 12.28 0.74
C THR A 66 -4.07 13.17 -0.37
N ILE A 67 -3.78 14.47 -0.38
CA ILE A 67 -4.22 15.40 -1.43
C ILE A 67 -3.69 14.93 -2.79
N ASN A 68 -4.61 14.78 -3.76
CA ASN A 68 -4.32 14.37 -5.15
C ASN A 68 -3.81 12.93 -5.31
N VAL A 69 -4.02 12.05 -4.33
CA VAL A 69 -3.72 10.62 -4.49
C VAL A 69 -5.03 9.85 -4.40
N ASP A 70 -5.37 9.11 -5.46
CA ASP A 70 -6.57 8.27 -5.55
C ASP A 70 -6.34 6.84 -5.02
N HIS A 71 -5.11 6.53 -4.60
CA HIS A 71 -4.72 5.25 -4.07
C HIS A 71 -3.91 5.36 -2.76
N TRP A 72 -4.08 4.40 -1.85
CA TRP A 72 -3.30 4.30 -0.63
C TRP A 72 -2.09 3.35 -0.79
N ILE A 73 -2.30 2.15 -1.34
CA ILE A 73 -1.23 1.21 -1.65
C ILE A 73 -1.51 0.70 -3.05
N THR A 74 -0.53 0.80 -3.93
CA THR A 74 -0.60 0.30 -5.29
C THR A 74 0.54 -0.65 -5.56
N PHE A 75 0.21 -1.87 -5.99
CA PHE A 75 1.16 -2.81 -6.57
C PHE A 75 1.00 -2.79 -8.09
N GLN A 76 2.09 -2.53 -8.83
CA GLN A 76 2.03 -2.29 -10.27
C GLN A 76 3.12 -3.06 -11.02
N TYR A 77 2.75 -3.77 -12.08
CA TYR A 77 3.66 -4.47 -13.00
C TYR A 77 4.55 -5.54 -12.32
N ILE A 78 3.96 -6.33 -11.42
CA ILE A 78 4.65 -7.41 -10.70
C ILE A 78 3.99 -8.74 -11.05
N ASP A 79 4.74 -9.66 -11.66
CA ASP A 79 4.19 -10.92 -12.17
C ASP A 79 4.03 -12.02 -11.09
N GLN A 80 4.88 -12.01 -10.06
CA GLN A 80 4.92 -13.02 -9.00
C GLN A 80 4.83 -12.36 -7.61
N LEU A 81 3.76 -11.61 -7.38
CA LEU A 81 3.44 -11.00 -6.09
C LEU A 81 2.55 -11.94 -5.26
N ILE A 82 2.95 -12.20 -4.02
CA ILE A 82 2.10 -12.84 -3.00
C ILE A 82 1.80 -11.81 -1.91
N LEU A 83 0.54 -11.64 -1.53
CA LEU A 83 0.11 -10.83 -0.39
C LEU A 83 -0.41 -11.78 0.69
N GLY A 84 0.07 -11.66 1.94
CA GLY A 84 -0.33 -12.58 3.01
C GLY A 84 -0.03 -12.04 4.41
N GLY A 85 -0.06 -12.93 5.41
CA GLY A 85 0.35 -12.63 6.80
C GLY A 85 -0.78 -12.39 7.81
N GLY A 86 -2.05 -12.28 7.36
CA GLY A 86 -3.22 -12.23 8.25
C GLY A 86 -3.39 -10.95 9.09
N GLY A 87 -2.53 -9.94 8.89
CA GLY A 87 -2.59 -8.64 9.54
C GLY A 87 -3.66 -7.72 8.93
N LYS A 88 -3.60 -6.43 9.28
CA LYS A 88 -4.65 -5.45 8.96
C LYS A 88 -4.15 -4.31 8.07
N LEU A 89 -4.98 -3.94 7.10
CA LEU A 89 -4.91 -2.66 6.39
C LEU A 89 -5.98 -1.72 7.00
N ASP A 90 -5.55 -0.75 7.80
CA ASP A 90 -6.41 0.22 8.46
C ASP A 90 -6.42 1.56 7.70
N GLY A 91 -7.35 1.71 6.75
CA GLY A 91 -7.40 2.85 5.84
C GLY A 91 -7.93 4.16 6.43
N GLN A 92 -8.32 4.21 7.71
CA GLN A 92 -8.80 5.44 8.38
C GLN A 92 -9.91 6.21 7.64
N GLY A 93 -10.75 5.50 6.87
CA GLY A 93 -11.81 6.08 6.03
C GLY A 93 -12.72 7.12 6.70
N PRO A 94 -13.17 6.93 7.96
CA PRO A 94 -14.00 7.93 8.64
C PRO A 94 -13.43 9.35 8.68
N SER A 95 -12.09 9.50 8.66
CA SER A 95 -11.44 10.82 8.63
C SER A 95 -11.63 11.59 7.31
N ALA A 96 -12.04 10.89 6.24
CA ALA A 96 -12.15 11.44 4.88
C ALA A 96 -13.58 11.42 4.33
N TRP A 97 -14.55 10.78 4.99
CA TRP A 97 -15.92 10.64 4.46
C TRP A 97 -16.62 11.98 4.21
N ASP A 98 -16.40 12.96 5.08
CA ASP A 98 -16.97 14.31 4.92
C ASP A 98 -16.43 15.05 3.69
N ASP A 99 -15.31 14.62 3.11
CA ASP A 99 -14.73 15.21 1.90
C ASP A 99 -15.33 14.64 0.61
N ASN A 100 -16.12 13.56 0.69
CA ASN A 100 -16.78 13.00 -0.48
C ASN A 100 -17.96 13.88 -0.91
N THR A 101 -17.67 14.85 -1.77
CA THR A 101 -18.64 15.79 -2.32
C THR A 101 -19.16 15.38 -3.69
N CYS A 102 -18.80 14.19 -4.19
CA CYS A 102 -19.13 13.71 -5.54
C CYS A 102 -20.62 13.60 -5.84
N CYS A 103 -21.46 13.56 -4.82
CA CYS A 103 -22.90 13.60 -4.96
C CYS A 103 -23.42 15.00 -5.36
N LYS A 104 -22.61 16.05 -5.22
CA LYS A 104 -22.99 17.46 -5.38
C LYS A 104 -22.11 18.19 -6.40
N ASP A 105 -20.83 17.84 -6.48
CA ASP A 105 -19.87 18.45 -7.40
C ASP A 105 -19.40 17.41 -8.43
N PRO A 106 -19.67 17.61 -9.73
CA PRO A 106 -19.17 16.71 -10.78
C PRO A 106 -17.64 16.77 -10.96
N ASN A 107 -16.96 17.77 -10.40
CA ASN A 107 -15.50 17.90 -10.39
C ASN A 107 -14.87 17.46 -9.06
N CYS A 108 -15.62 16.75 -8.20
CA CYS A 108 -15.11 16.21 -6.96
C CYS A 108 -13.88 15.32 -7.18
N LYS A 109 -13.08 15.14 -6.13
CA LYS A 109 -12.00 14.15 -6.12
C LYS A 109 -12.47 12.89 -5.40
N SER A 110 -12.20 11.73 -5.98
CA SER A 110 -12.45 10.44 -5.33
C SER A 110 -11.54 10.25 -4.12
N LEU A 111 -12.04 9.54 -3.11
CA LEU A 111 -11.26 9.22 -1.92
C LEU A 111 -10.22 8.13 -2.24
N PRO A 112 -9.03 8.14 -1.59
CA PRO A 112 -8.02 7.13 -1.81
C PRO A 112 -8.53 5.72 -1.46
N ILE A 113 -8.32 4.76 -2.36
CA ILE A 113 -8.64 3.34 -2.14
C ILE A 113 -7.36 2.49 -2.10
N VAL A 114 -7.42 1.28 -1.53
CA VAL A 114 -6.38 0.29 -1.81
C VAL A 114 -6.67 -0.29 -3.19
N SER A 115 -5.73 -0.15 -4.12
CA SER A 115 -5.90 -0.63 -5.49
C SER A 115 -4.76 -1.55 -5.88
N SER A 116 -5.05 -2.50 -6.76
CA SER A 116 -4.04 -3.43 -7.22
C SER A 116 -4.24 -3.66 -8.72
N SER A 117 -3.18 -3.38 -9.49
CA SER A 117 -3.19 -3.43 -10.96
C SER A 117 -2.16 -4.45 -11.43
N PHE A 118 -2.65 -5.60 -11.87
CA PHE A 118 -1.82 -6.73 -12.28
C PHE A 118 -1.75 -6.83 -13.81
N ASN A 119 -0.55 -7.13 -14.32
CA ASN A 119 -0.39 -7.50 -15.73
C ASN A 119 -0.86 -8.95 -15.99
N SER A 120 -0.88 -9.82 -14.97
CA SER A 120 -1.40 -11.18 -15.03
C SER A 120 -1.54 -11.81 -13.64
N TYR A 121 -2.57 -12.65 -13.46
CA TYR A 121 -2.90 -13.55 -12.34
C TYR A 121 -2.38 -13.17 -10.93
N LEU A 122 -3.24 -12.50 -10.17
CA LEU A 122 -3.29 -12.65 -8.72
C LEU A 122 -3.49 -14.13 -8.37
N GLN A 123 -2.47 -14.78 -7.82
CA GLN A 123 -2.71 -15.93 -6.96
C GLN A 123 -3.05 -15.38 -5.57
N HIS A 124 -4.33 -15.06 -5.36
CA HIS A 124 -4.86 -14.94 -4.00
C HIS A 124 -4.71 -16.31 -3.33
N LEU A 125 -3.97 -16.37 -2.22
CA LEU A 125 -4.17 -17.44 -1.24
C LEU A 125 -4.80 -16.80 0.00
N ALA A 126 -5.93 -17.39 0.40
CA ALA A 126 -6.74 -17.02 1.55
C ALA A 126 -5.96 -17.13 2.88
#